data_AF-A0A7Y2B5G5-F1
#
_entry.id   AF-A0A7Y2B5G5-F1
#
_cell.length_a   1.000
_cell.length_b   1.000
_cell.length_c   1.000
_cell.angle_alpha   90.00
_cell.angle_beta   90.00
_cell.angle_gamma   90.00
#
_symmetry.space_group_name_H-M   'P 1'
#
loop_
_entity.id
_entity.type
_entity.pdbx_description
1 polymer ?
#
loop_
_entity_poly.entity_id
_entity_poly.type
_entity_poly.pdbx_seq_one_letter_code
_entity_poly.pdbx_strand_id
1 'polypeptide(L)'
;MVSELSIVYPAYNEEENVDMSYERAVEAVKLAGVEDYEILFVDDGSSDRTAELVNALEKKDPHVRLIKHPTNLGYAEALKSGFTAASKKYVFYSDADNQFDLKEIKNFLPAIEDYDIVCGFRIYRFDPLSRLFLSWGYNLIARTIFRIRVRDIDCAFKLFRKDVFDKITIESKKFFVDTEILAKAKKYDLKVTEIGVRHYPRTAGSSTVRPSHVISTVAELIEMWFKISFRSSQR
;
A
#
# COMPACT_ATOMS: atom_id res chain seq x y z
N MET A 1 6.11 -21.67 -5.39
CA MET A 1 7.04 -20.53 -5.20
C MET A 1 6.60 -19.40 -6.09
N VAL A 2 6.44 -18.21 -5.52
CA VAL A 2 6.15 -16.98 -6.26
C VAL A 2 7.37 -16.62 -7.11
N SER A 3 7.20 -16.64 -8.43
CA SER A 3 8.26 -16.29 -9.40
C SER A 3 8.07 -14.93 -10.05
N GLU A 4 6.89 -14.33 -9.89
CA GLU A 4 6.48 -13.08 -10.54
C GLU A 4 6.02 -12.03 -9.51
N LEU A 5 6.60 -10.82 -9.52
CA LEU A 5 6.22 -9.79 -8.54
C LEU A 5 6.33 -8.36 -9.07
N SER A 6 5.25 -7.59 -9.00
CA SER A 6 5.27 -6.14 -9.17
C SER A 6 5.41 -5.48 -7.80
N ILE A 7 6.45 -4.67 -7.59
CA ILE A 7 6.60 -3.81 -6.41
C ILE A 7 6.15 -2.40 -6.79
N VAL A 8 5.16 -1.86 -6.08
CA VAL A 8 4.61 -0.53 -6.32
C VAL A 8 5.02 0.41 -5.18
N TYR A 9 5.58 1.56 -5.55
CA TYR A 9 5.93 2.66 -4.65
C TYR A 9 5.14 3.92 -5.04
N PRO A 10 4.10 4.31 -4.29
CA PRO A 10 3.58 5.66 -4.39
C PRO A 10 4.62 6.64 -3.86
N ALA A 11 4.90 7.71 -4.61
CA ALA A 11 5.92 8.70 -4.27
C ALA A 11 5.39 10.12 -4.48
N TYR A 12 5.64 11.00 -3.51
CA TYR A 12 5.39 12.44 -3.62
C TYR A 12 6.43 13.21 -2.82
N ASN A 13 7.32 13.90 -3.52
CA ASN A 13 8.49 14.58 -2.96
C ASN A 13 9.39 13.64 -2.12
N GLU A 14 9.87 12.57 -2.75
CA GLU A 14 10.65 11.49 -2.15
C GLU A 14 12.10 11.45 -2.70
N GLU A 15 12.64 12.57 -3.20
CA GLU A 15 13.96 12.58 -3.87
C GLU A 15 15.10 12.00 -3.01
N GLU A 16 15.04 12.16 -1.69
CA GLU A 16 16.04 11.63 -0.75
C GLU A 16 15.95 10.10 -0.58
N ASN A 17 14.82 9.50 -0.95
CA ASN A 17 14.52 8.09 -0.65
C ASN A 17 14.52 7.17 -1.88
N VAL A 18 14.42 7.70 -3.10
CA VAL A 18 14.30 6.93 -4.36
C VAL A 18 15.38 5.86 -4.49
N ASP A 19 16.65 6.24 -4.37
CA ASP A 19 17.79 5.32 -4.59
C ASP A 19 17.78 4.18 -3.55
N MET A 20 17.56 4.50 -2.27
CA MET A 20 17.52 3.48 -1.21
C MET A 20 16.30 2.55 -1.35
N SER A 21 15.14 3.08 -1.74
CA SER A 21 13.93 2.29 -1.97
C SER A 21 14.15 1.30 -3.13
N TYR A 22 14.80 1.75 -4.21
CA TYR A 22 15.18 0.89 -5.32
C TYR A 22 16.16 -0.21 -4.88
N GLU A 23 17.26 0.14 -4.20
CA GLU A 23 18.25 -0.85 -3.74
C GLU A 23 17.63 -1.91 -2.83
N ARG A 24 16.76 -1.50 -1.89
CA ARG A 24 16.06 -2.42 -0.98
C ARG A 24 15.08 -3.32 -1.71
N ALA A 25 14.36 -2.81 -2.71
CA ALA A 25 13.47 -3.63 -3.52
C ALA A 25 14.26 -4.70 -4.30
N VAL A 26 15.36 -4.32 -4.96
CA VAL A 26 16.24 -5.24 -5.67
C VAL A 26 16.85 -6.28 -4.73
N GLU A 27 17.30 -5.88 -3.54
CA GLU A 27 17.81 -6.82 -2.54
C GLU A 27 16.71 -7.81 -2.09
N ALA A 28 15.50 -7.31 -1.82
CA ALA A 28 14.39 -8.12 -1.34
C ALA A 28 13.95 -9.18 -2.35
N VAL A 29 13.79 -8.83 -3.63
CA VAL A 29 13.41 -9.80 -4.68
C VAL A 29 14.49 -10.87 -4.88
N LYS A 30 15.77 -10.48 -4.86
CA LYS A 30 16.90 -11.41 -4.96
C LYS A 30 16.93 -12.39 -3.80
N LEU A 31 16.81 -11.91 -2.56
CA LEU A 31 16.80 -12.77 -1.38
C LEU A 31 15.57 -13.67 -1.32
N ALA A 32 14.46 -13.23 -1.89
CA ALA A 32 13.23 -14.00 -1.96
C ALA A 32 13.19 -15.01 -3.13
N GLY A 33 14.19 -14.98 -4.03
CA GLY A 33 14.25 -15.88 -5.20
C GLY A 33 13.19 -15.56 -6.26
N VAL A 34 12.76 -14.31 -6.35
CA VAL A 34 11.82 -13.85 -7.40
C VAL A 34 12.62 -13.46 -8.64
N GLU A 35 12.42 -14.20 -9.72
CA GLU A 35 13.18 -14.02 -10.97
C GLU A 35 12.55 -12.99 -11.91
N ASP A 36 11.22 -12.97 -12.00
CA ASP A 36 10.50 -12.06 -12.89
C ASP A 36 9.81 -10.95 -12.10
N TYR A 37 10.47 -9.80 -11.98
CA TYR A 37 9.95 -8.69 -11.17
C TYR A 37 9.90 -7.38 -11.94
N GLU A 38 9.14 -6.44 -11.41
CA GLU A 38 9.21 -5.03 -11.82
C GLU A 38 9.04 -4.13 -10.59
N ILE A 39 9.61 -2.94 -10.65
CA ILE A 39 9.56 -1.93 -9.60
C ILE A 39 8.94 -0.68 -10.22
N LEU A 40 7.68 -0.42 -9.88
CA LEU A 40 6.93 0.72 -10.35
C LEU A 40 6.99 1.84 -9.32
N PHE A 41 7.60 2.95 -9.67
CA PHE A 41 7.47 4.19 -8.91
C PHE A 41 6.34 5.02 -9.53
N VAL A 42 5.35 5.37 -8.72
CA VAL A 42 4.24 6.24 -9.10
C VAL A 42 4.48 7.62 -8.53
N ASP A 43 5.06 8.51 -9.33
CA ASP A 43 5.26 9.92 -8.99
C ASP A 43 3.92 10.66 -9.06
N ASP A 44 3.35 11.00 -7.90
CA ASP A 44 2.10 11.74 -7.77
C ASP A 44 2.29 13.25 -7.95
N GLY A 45 2.98 13.63 -9.03
CA GLY A 45 3.22 15.02 -9.41
C GLY A 45 4.15 15.78 -8.46
N SER A 46 5.30 15.19 -8.11
CA SER A 46 6.30 15.83 -7.25
C SER A 46 6.84 17.14 -7.84
N SER A 47 7.22 18.05 -6.96
CA SER A 47 7.87 19.33 -7.30
C SER A 47 9.40 19.27 -7.19
N ASP A 48 9.93 18.18 -6.63
CA ASP A 48 11.35 17.92 -6.44
C ASP A 48 11.92 17.01 -7.56
N ARG A 49 13.09 16.41 -7.33
CA ARG A 49 13.77 15.57 -8.32
C ARG A 49 13.33 14.11 -8.34
N THR A 50 12.25 13.73 -7.62
CA THR A 50 11.77 12.33 -7.55
C THR A 50 11.65 11.66 -8.92
N ALA A 51 10.92 12.26 -9.86
CA ALA A 51 10.72 11.71 -11.20
C ALA A 51 12.02 11.67 -12.04
N GLU A 52 12.91 12.65 -11.86
CA GLU A 52 14.21 12.69 -12.54
C GLU A 52 15.08 11.49 -12.13
N LEU A 53 15.13 11.22 -10.82
CA LEU A 53 15.90 10.12 -10.24
C LEU A 53 15.36 8.76 -10.69
N VAL A 54 14.04 8.55 -10.65
CA VAL A 54 13.42 7.29 -11.12
C VAL A 54 13.69 7.07 -12.62
N ASN A 55 13.59 8.12 -13.45
CA ASN A 55 13.90 8.00 -14.89
C ASN A 55 15.38 7.63 -15.11
N ALA A 56 16.29 8.17 -14.29
CA ALA A 56 17.69 7.76 -14.33
C ALA A 56 17.90 6.28 -13.93
N LEU A 57 17.07 5.74 -13.03
CA LEU A 57 17.06 4.32 -12.68
C LEU A 57 16.47 3.44 -13.79
N GLU A 58 15.34 3.83 -14.38
CA GLU A 58 14.69 3.13 -15.52
C GLU A 58 15.64 2.96 -16.72
N LYS A 59 16.53 3.95 -16.97
CA LYS A 59 17.57 3.83 -18.00
C LYS A 59 18.68 2.82 -17.67
N LYS A 60 18.89 2.51 -16.39
CA LYS A 60 19.95 1.61 -15.91
C LYS A 60 19.44 0.19 -15.64
N ASP A 61 18.20 0.05 -15.20
CA ASP A 61 17.57 -1.22 -14.88
C ASP A 61 16.20 -1.32 -15.58
N PRO A 62 16.03 -2.24 -16.55
CA PRO A 62 14.77 -2.40 -17.29
C PRO A 62 13.61 -2.92 -16.43
N HIS A 63 13.87 -3.38 -15.19
CA HIS A 63 12.81 -3.76 -14.26
C HIS A 63 12.16 -2.53 -13.59
N VAL A 64 12.76 -1.35 -13.67
CA VAL A 64 12.23 -0.12 -13.07
C VAL A 64 11.35 0.61 -14.08
N ARG A 65 10.17 1.07 -13.64
CA ARG A 65 9.23 1.84 -14.46
C ARG A 65 8.73 3.06 -13.72
N LEU A 66 8.73 4.22 -14.39
CA LEU A 66 8.14 5.45 -13.87
C LEU A 66 6.71 5.62 -14.38
N ILE A 67 5.77 5.86 -13.46
CA ILE A 67 4.42 6.33 -13.76
C ILE A 67 4.29 7.73 -13.20
N LYS A 68 4.11 8.72 -14.07
CA LYS A 68 4.09 10.13 -13.66
C LYS A 68 2.68 10.73 -13.80
N HIS A 69 2.15 11.24 -12.69
CA HIS A 69 0.96 12.07 -12.70
C HIS A 69 1.31 13.51 -13.11
N PRO A 70 0.41 14.21 -13.84
CA PRO A 70 0.67 15.60 -14.27
C PRO A 70 0.65 16.59 -13.10
N THR A 71 -0.09 16.26 -12.04
CA THR A 71 -0.23 17.03 -10.80
C THR A 71 -0.45 16.05 -9.65
N ASN A 72 -0.39 16.51 -8.40
CA ASN A 72 -0.79 15.68 -7.26
C ASN A 72 -2.27 15.31 -7.33
N LEU A 73 -2.57 14.03 -7.50
CA LEU A 73 -3.91 13.45 -7.55
C LEU A 73 -4.30 12.76 -6.23
N GLY A 74 -3.33 12.54 -5.35
CA GLY A 74 -3.49 11.96 -4.03
C GLY A 74 -3.06 10.50 -3.97
N TYR A 75 -2.69 10.08 -2.76
CA TYR A 75 -2.15 8.74 -2.45
C TYR A 75 -2.98 7.58 -3.01
N ALA A 76 -4.31 7.66 -2.93
CA ALA A 76 -5.18 6.61 -3.48
C ALA A 76 -5.10 6.50 -5.00
N GLU A 77 -5.01 7.62 -5.71
CA GLU A 77 -4.86 7.62 -7.17
C GLU A 77 -3.47 7.10 -7.56
N ALA A 78 -2.43 7.42 -6.79
CA ALA A 78 -1.10 6.85 -7.01
C ALA A 78 -1.10 5.31 -6.89
N LEU A 79 -1.73 4.77 -5.84
CA LEU A 79 -1.90 3.33 -5.70
C LEU A 79 -2.73 2.72 -6.84
N LYS A 80 -3.83 3.35 -7.26
CA LYS A 80 -4.64 2.87 -8.40
C LYS A 80 -3.82 2.78 -9.68
N SER A 81 -3.06 3.82 -10.01
CA SER A 81 -2.19 3.85 -11.18
C SER A 81 -1.15 2.74 -11.11
N GLY A 82 -0.51 2.55 -9.95
CA GLY A 82 0.45 1.47 -9.73
C GLY A 82 -0.16 0.08 -9.87
N PHE A 83 -1.29 -0.18 -9.21
CA PHE A 83 -1.99 -1.47 -9.28
C PHE A 83 -2.53 -1.77 -10.67
N THR A 84 -2.91 -0.74 -11.44
CA THR A 84 -3.39 -0.89 -12.82
C THR A 84 -2.23 -1.22 -13.77
N ALA A 85 -1.10 -0.55 -13.61
CA ALA A 85 0.06 -0.71 -14.48
C ALA A 85 0.93 -1.94 -14.15
N ALA A 86 0.77 -2.49 -12.95
CA ALA A 86 1.40 -3.74 -12.53
C ALA A 86 1.00 -4.89 -13.48
N SER A 87 2.00 -5.59 -13.99
CA SER A 87 1.87 -6.63 -15.01
C SER A 87 2.07 -8.05 -14.47
N LYS A 88 2.64 -8.19 -13.28
CA LYS A 88 2.95 -9.49 -12.68
C LYS A 88 1.75 -10.09 -11.97
N LYS A 89 1.78 -11.40 -11.78
CA LYS A 89 0.74 -12.17 -11.08
C LYS A 89 0.47 -11.68 -9.65
N TYR A 90 1.50 -11.21 -8.95
CA TYR A 90 1.39 -10.69 -7.59
C TYR A 90 1.84 -9.24 -7.54
N VAL A 91 1.13 -8.44 -6.74
CA VAL A 91 1.40 -7.01 -6.57
C VAL A 91 1.66 -6.74 -5.11
N PHE A 92 2.87 -6.32 -4.80
CA PHE A 92 3.25 -5.79 -3.51
C PHE A 92 3.28 -4.27 -3.57
N TYR A 93 2.89 -3.60 -2.48
CA TYR A 93 3.21 -2.18 -2.34
C TYR A 93 3.74 -1.87 -0.95
N SER A 94 4.59 -0.84 -0.92
CA SER A 94 5.05 -0.21 0.29
C SER A 94 5.29 1.27 0.06
N ASP A 95 5.39 2.06 1.13
CA ASP A 95 5.76 3.47 1.02
C ASP A 95 7.22 3.60 0.58
N ALA A 96 7.53 4.65 -0.19
CA ALA A 96 8.88 4.92 -0.67
C ALA A 96 9.80 5.55 0.39
N ASP A 97 9.36 5.66 1.65
CA ASP A 97 10.06 6.36 2.75
C ASP A 97 11.05 5.50 3.53
N ASN A 98 11.27 4.26 3.10
CA ASN A 98 12.20 3.30 3.70
C ASN A 98 11.91 2.94 5.17
N GLN A 99 10.68 3.13 5.65
CA GLN A 99 10.31 2.77 7.02
C GLN A 99 10.10 1.25 7.22
N PHE A 100 10.01 0.45 6.17
CA PHE A 100 9.89 -1.00 6.25
C PHE A 100 11.17 -1.73 5.83
N ASP A 101 11.40 -2.90 6.44
CA ASP A 101 12.39 -3.86 5.93
C ASP A 101 11.74 -4.71 4.84
N LEU A 102 11.99 -4.36 3.58
CA LEU A 102 11.41 -5.08 2.44
C LEU A 102 11.82 -6.55 2.38
N LYS A 103 12.92 -6.95 3.03
CA LYS A 103 13.35 -8.36 3.06
C LYS A 103 12.32 -9.26 3.76
N GLU A 104 11.42 -8.67 4.55
CA GLU A 104 10.31 -9.40 5.18
C GLU A 104 9.25 -9.89 4.17
N ILE A 105 9.28 -9.40 2.92
CA ILE A 105 8.37 -9.89 1.86
C ILE A 105 8.49 -11.40 1.65
N LYS A 106 9.67 -11.99 1.92
CA LYS A 106 9.88 -13.44 1.86
C LYS A 106 8.93 -14.23 2.76
N ASN A 107 8.42 -13.62 3.84
CA ASN A 107 7.45 -14.22 4.74
C ASN A 107 6.02 -14.18 4.17
N PHE A 108 5.75 -13.26 3.23
CA PHE A 108 4.45 -13.05 2.60
C PHE A 108 4.26 -13.94 1.37
N LEU A 109 5.33 -14.24 0.63
CA LEU A 109 5.27 -15.03 -0.60
C LEU A 109 4.68 -16.44 -0.40
N PRO A 110 4.99 -17.20 0.67
CA PRO A 110 4.33 -18.47 0.90
C PRO A 110 2.84 -18.30 1.22
N ALA A 111 2.49 -17.27 1.99
CA ALA A 111 1.10 -17.04 2.40
C ALA A 111 0.20 -16.66 1.22
N ILE A 112 0.67 -15.91 0.22
CA ILE A 112 -0.18 -15.51 -0.92
C ILE A 112 -0.59 -16.70 -1.81
N GLU A 113 0.01 -17.88 -1.64
CA GLU A 113 -0.41 -19.09 -2.34
C GLU A 113 -1.80 -19.57 -1.86
N ASP A 114 -2.14 -19.36 -0.58
CA ASP A 114 -3.42 -19.79 0.02
C ASP A 114 -4.45 -18.65 0.20
N TYR A 115 -4.00 -17.41 0.05
CA TYR A 115 -4.78 -16.19 0.30
C TYR A 115 -4.81 -15.28 -0.93
N ASP A 116 -5.80 -14.40 -0.98
CA ASP A 116 -5.93 -13.37 -2.03
C ASP A 116 -5.17 -12.10 -1.65
N ILE A 117 -5.10 -11.81 -0.34
CA ILE A 117 -4.45 -10.63 0.24
C ILE A 117 -3.68 -11.04 1.50
N VAL A 118 -2.41 -10.62 1.60
CA VAL A 118 -1.58 -10.76 2.80
C VAL A 118 -1.20 -9.36 3.29
N CYS A 119 -1.72 -8.97 4.45
CA CYS A 119 -1.47 -7.67 5.05
C CYS A 119 -0.33 -7.70 6.07
N GLY A 120 0.51 -6.67 6.08
CA GLY A 120 1.41 -6.43 7.19
C GLY A 120 0.66 -5.89 8.41
N PHE A 121 1.19 -6.15 9.59
CA PHE A 121 0.89 -5.35 10.77
C PHE A 121 2.17 -4.98 11.50
N ARG A 122 2.27 -3.74 11.96
CA ARG A 122 3.45 -3.24 12.67
C ARG A 122 3.53 -3.88 14.06
N ILE A 123 4.57 -4.69 14.30
CA ILE A 123 4.77 -5.37 15.59
C ILE A 123 5.10 -4.33 16.68
N TYR A 124 5.99 -3.40 16.35
CA TYR A 124 6.40 -2.31 17.22
C TYR A 124 6.06 -0.97 16.58
N ARG A 125 5.53 -0.04 17.37
CA ARG A 125 5.30 1.34 16.95
C ARG A 125 5.97 2.28 17.94
N PHE A 126 6.94 3.02 17.45
CA PHE A 126 7.66 4.06 18.21
C PHE A 126 7.00 5.44 18.08
N ASP A 127 5.70 5.45 17.78
CA ASP A 127 4.93 6.67 17.61
C ASP A 127 4.55 7.31 18.95
N PRO A 128 4.32 8.64 19.01
CA PRO A 128 3.75 9.29 20.18
C PRO A 128 2.43 8.64 20.60
N LEU A 129 2.15 8.59 21.92
CA LEU A 129 0.95 7.95 22.48
C LEU A 129 -0.36 8.45 21.84
N SER A 130 -0.43 9.73 21.49
CA SER A 130 -1.58 10.32 20.80
C SER A 130 -1.84 9.68 19.43
N ARG A 131 -0.79 9.39 18.66
CA ARG A 131 -0.88 8.73 17.35
C ARG A 131 -1.26 7.25 17.50
N LEU A 132 -0.75 6.58 18.53
CA LEU A 132 -1.14 5.21 18.85
C LEU A 132 -2.64 5.13 19.18
N PHE A 133 -3.14 6.05 20.01
CA PHE A 133 -4.56 6.10 20.38
C PHE A 133 -5.47 6.39 19.18
N LEU A 134 -5.11 7.38 18.35
CA LEU A 134 -5.88 7.71 17.15
C LEU A 134 -5.92 6.53 16.16
N SER A 135 -4.77 5.89 15.92
CA SER A 135 -4.71 4.74 15.01
C SER A 135 -5.46 3.54 15.58
N TRP A 136 -5.38 3.28 16.89
CA TRP A 136 -6.16 2.23 17.54
C TRP A 136 -7.67 2.48 17.39
N GLY A 137 -8.13 3.70 17.66
CA GLY A 137 -9.53 4.09 17.52
C GLY A 137 -10.05 3.95 16.09
N TYR A 138 -9.28 4.43 15.11
CA TYR A 138 -9.61 4.25 13.69
C TYR A 138 -9.72 2.77 13.31
N ASN A 139 -8.71 1.96 13.66
CA ASN A 139 -8.72 0.52 13.36
C ASN A 139 -9.92 -0.17 14.02
N LEU A 140 -10.23 0.16 15.27
CA LEU A 140 -11.40 -0.40 15.96
C LEU A 140 -12.71 -0.07 15.24
N ILE A 141 -12.90 1.18 14.84
CA ILE A 141 -14.12 1.64 14.16
C ILE A 141 -14.24 0.96 12.78
N ALA A 142 -13.19 1.02 11.96
CA ALA A 142 -13.20 0.43 10.62
C ALA A 142 -13.41 -1.09 10.67
N ARG A 143 -12.72 -1.81 11.57
CA ARG A 143 -12.92 -3.25 11.78
C ARG A 143 -14.33 -3.59 12.21
N THR A 144 -14.97 -2.76 13.02
CA THR A 144 -16.34 -2.97 13.50
C THR A 144 -17.35 -2.76 12.38
N ILE A 145 -17.26 -1.63 11.68
CA ILE A 145 -18.19 -1.26 10.58
C ILE A 145 -18.12 -2.28 9.44
N PHE A 146 -16.92 -2.65 9.01
CA PHE A 146 -16.72 -3.51 7.84
C PHE A 146 -16.50 -4.99 8.19
N ARG A 147 -16.49 -5.34 9.48
CA ARG A 147 -16.26 -6.71 9.99
C ARG A 147 -14.93 -7.30 9.48
N ILE A 148 -13.91 -6.44 9.34
CA ILE A 148 -12.56 -6.80 8.88
C ILE A 148 -11.77 -7.40 10.04
N ARG A 149 -11.08 -8.51 9.79
CA ARG A 149 -10.25 -9.23 10.78
C ARG A 149 -8.75 -9.00 10.56
N VAL A 150 -8.35 -7.75 10.33
CA VAL A 150 -6.95 -7.29 10.19
C VAL A 150 -6.67 -6.28 11.29
N ARG A 151 -5.50 -6.38 11.94
CA ARG A 151 -5.13 -5.53 13.10
C ARG A 151 -4.71 -4.12 12.70
N ASP A 152 -4.07 -3.98 11.55
CA ASP A 152 -3.44 -2.75 11.10
C ASP A 152 -3.81 -2.47 9.63
N ILE A 153 -4.93 -1.79 9.42
CA ILE A 153 -5.50 -1.55 8.09
C ILE A 153 -4.56 -0.68 7.24
N ASP A 154 -4.02 0.39 7.82
CA ASP A 154 -3.18 1.36 7.11
C ASP A 154 -1.69 0.96 7.09
N CYS A 155 -1.37 -0.32 7.27
CA CYS A 155 0.01 -0.79 7.11
C CYS A 155 0.36 -0.83 5.62
N ALA A 156 1.23 0.08 5.16
CA ALA A 156 1.74 0.12 3.78
C ALA A 156 2.80 -0.96 3.54
N PHE A 157 2.38 -2.22 3.72
CA PHE A 157 3.16 -3.41 3.44
C PHE A 157 2.15 -4.53 3.15
N LYS A 158 1.65 -4.58 1.92
CA LYS A 158 0.62 -5.57 1.55
C LYS A 158 0.96 -6.23 0.22
N LEU A 159 0.65 -7.52 0.15
CA LEU A 159 0.80 -8.34 -1.03
C LEU A 159 -0.59 -8.79 -1.50
N PHE A 160 -0.86 -8.62 -2.78
CA PHE A 160 -2.12 -8.96 -3.42
C PHE A 160 -1.88 -9.93 -4.56
N ARG A 161 -2.84 -10.81 -4.82
CA ARG A 161 -2.99 -11.37 -6.17
C ARG A 161 -3.50 -10.28 -7.11
N LYS A 162 -2.97 -10.21 -8.33
CA LYS A 162 -3.35 -9.16 -9.29
C LYS A 162 -4.85 -9.19 -9.63
N ASP A 163 -5.43 -10.38 -9.68
CA ASP A 163 -6.85 -10.63 -9.99
C ASP A 163 -7.83 -10.13 -8.90
N VAL A 164 -7.34 -9.75 -7.71
CA VAL A 164 -8.12 -9.02 -6.71
C VAL A 164 -8.70 -7.73 -7.30
N PHE A 165 -7.91 -7.05 -8.14
CA PHE A 165 -8.31 -5.78 -8.75
C PHE A 165 -9.27 -5.94 -9.94
N ASP A 166 -9.55 -7.17 -10.39
CA ASP A 166 -10.64 -7.44 -11.33
C ASP A 166 -12.01 -7.47 -10.61
N LYS A 167 -11.99 -7.75 -9.30
CA LYS A 167 -13.18 -7.79 -8.43
C LYS A 167 -13.38 -6.49 -7.65
N ILE A 168 -12.29 -5.80 -7.33
CA ILE A 168 -12.28 -4.60 -6.50
C ILE A 168 -11.90 -3.39 -7.36
N THR A 169 -12.90 -2.58 -7.71
CA THR A 169 -12.67 -1.22 -8.21
C THR A 169 -12.46 -0.26 -7.04
N ILE A 170 -11.34 0.43 -6.99
CA ILE A 170 -11.03 1.41 -5.93
C ILE A 170 -11.63 2.77 -6.31
N GLU A 171 -12.50 3.31 -5.46
CA GLU A 171 -13.21 4.58 -5.69
C GLU A 171 -12.71 5.70 -4.78
N SER A 172 -12.06 5.38 -3.66
CA SER A 172 -11.48 6.36 -2.73
C SER A 172 -10.46 7.25 -3.43
N LYS A 173 -10.49 8.53 -3.07
CA LYS A 173 -9.53 9.55 -3.55
C LYS A 173 -8.55 10.01 -2.47
N LYS A 174 -8.64 9.43 -1.27
CA LYS A 174 -7.93 9.87 -0.06
C LYS A 174 -7.35 8.66 0.69
N PHE A 175 -6.89 8.88 1.91
CA PHE A 175 -6.23 7.90 2.78
C PHE A 175 -7.02 6.61 3.10
N PHE A 176 -8.32 6.53 2.80
CA PHE A 176 -9.15 5.36 3.09
C PHE A 176 -9.03 4.19 2.09
N VAL A 177 -8.14 4.29 1.10
CA VAL A 177 -7.94 3.26 0.06
C VAL A 177 -7.76 1.86 0.64
N ASP A 178 -6.98 1.72 1.70
CA ASP A 178 -6.76 0.43 2.36
C ASP A 178 -8.01 -0.12 3.04
N THR A 179 -8.76 0.75 3.73
CA THR A 179 -10.05 0.36 4.32
C THR A 179 -11.02 -0.08 3.24
N GLU A 180 -11.08 0.64 2.12
CA GLU A 180 -11.95 0.30 1.01
C GLU A 180 -11.61 -1.06 0.39
N ILE A 181 -10.32 -1.30 0.12
CA ILE A 181 -9.85 -2.58 -0.43
C ILE A 181 -10.24 -3.72 0.51
N LEU A 182 -9.97 -3.60 1.81
CA LEU A 182 -10.29 -4.65 2.77
C LEU A 182 -11.80 -4.82 3.01
N ALA A 183 -12.57 -3.74 2.97
CA ALA A 183 -14.03 -3.79 3.04
C ALA A 183 -14.64 -4.48 1.82
N LYS A 184 -14.17 -4.14 0.62
CA LYS A 184 -14.59 -4.80 -0.63
C LYS A 184 -14.11 -6.24 -0.68
N ALA A 185 -12.89 -6.54 -0.22
CA ALA A 185 -12.39 -7.90 -0.07
C ALA A 185 -13.31 -8.73 0.82
N LYS A 186 -13.78 -8.15 1.94
CA LYS A 186 -14.74 -8.82 2.82
C LYS A 186 -16.11 -9.03 2.15
N LYS A 187 -16.59 -8.05 1.37
CA LYS A 187 -17.85 -8.15 0.61
C LYS A 187 -17.82 -9.23 -0.46
N TYR A 188 -16.68 -9.44 -1.13
CA TYR A 188 -16.51 -10.45 -2.17
C TYR A 188 -15.91 -11.77 -1.65
N ASP A 189 -15.91 -11.97 -0.33
CA ASP A 189 -15.40 -13.16 0.36
C ASP A 189 -13.97 -13.57 -0.07
N LEU A 190 -13.11 -12.58 -0.32
CA LEU A 190 -11.70 -12.80 -0.55
C LEU A 190 -10.99 -13.24 0.74
N LYS A 191 -10.03 -14.14 0.61
CA LYS A 191 -9.22 -14.65 1.71
C LYS A 191 -8.13 -13.65 2.05
N VAL A 192 -8.20 -13.11 3.27
CA VAL A 192 -7.22 -12.15 3.80
C VAL A 192 -6.52 -12.75 5.01
N THR A 193 -5.20 -12.61 5.09
CA THR A 193 -4.40 -12.94 6.28
C THR A 193 -3.48 -11.78 6.66
N GLU A 194 -2.84 -11.87 7.83
CA GLU A 194 -1.92 -10.85 8.32
C GLU A 194 -0.59 -11.44 8.84
N ILE A 195 0.51 -10.75 8.59
CA ILE A 195 1.86 -11.12 9.03
C ILE A 195 2.52 -9.92 9.71
N GLY A 196 3.18 -10.17 10.84
CA GLY A 196 3.86 -9.12 11.59
C GLY A 196 5.12 -8.65 10.85
N VAL A 197 5.31 -7.34 10.76
CA VAL A 197 6.48 -6.71 10.15
C VAL A 197 7.15 -5.71 11.09
N ARG A 198 8.46 -5.52 10.92
CA ARG A 198 9.21 -4.45 11.58
C ARG A 198 8.97 -3.13 10.86
N HIS A 199 8.92 -2.07 11.66
CA HIS A 199 8.71 -0.71 11.18
C HIS A 199 9.70 0.22 11.88
N TYR A 200 10.55 0.85 11.09
CA TYR A 200 11.59 1.75 11.56
C TYR A 200 11.01 3.13 11.88
N PRO A 201 11.56 3.84 12.88
CA PRO A 201 11.21 5.23 13.14
C PRO A 201 11.43 6.09 11.90
N ARG A 202 10.58 7.12 11.74
CA ARG A 202 10.71 8.05 10.62
C ARG A 202 11.97 8.89 10.80
N THR A 203 12.77 9.03 9.76
CA THR A 203 14.00 9.84 9.76
C THR A 203 13.74 11.29 9.33
N ALA A 204 12.73 11.54 8.48
CA ALA A 204 12.37 12.87 7.98
C ALA A 204 10.85 13.03 7.73
N GLY A 205 10.37 14.28 7.65
CA GLY A 205 8.99 14.62 7.29
C GLY A 205 8.00 14.75 8.47
N SER A 206 7.05 15.68 8.34
CA SER A 206 6.00 15.93 9.35
C SER A 206 4.73 15.10 9.08
N SER A 207 3.95 14.80 10.12
CA SER A 207 2.65 14.13 9.98
C SER A 207 1.54 15.16 9.76
N THR A 208 0.64 14.88 8.82
CA THR A 208 -0.51 15.72 8.49
C THR A 208 -1.79 15.36 9.25
N VAL A 209 -1.79 14.26 10.03
CA VAL A 209 -2.98 13.76 10.73
C VAL A 209 -3.18 14.47 12.07
N ARG A 210 -4.35 15.09 12.24
CA ARG A 210 -4.73 15.83 13.47
C ARG A 210 -5.91 15.16 14.20
N PRO A 211 -5.96 15.21 15.55
CA PRO A 211 -7.08 14.66 16.33
C PRO A 211 -8.45 15.22 15.96
N SER A 212 -8.51 16.46 15.45
CA SER A 212 -9.75 17.11 15.01
C SER A 212 -10.43 16.42 13.82
N HIS A 213 -9.74 15.53 13.10
CA HIS A 213 -10.28 14.82 11.95
C HIS A 213 -11.05 13.55 12.31
N VAL A 214 -11.20 13.21 13.60
CA VAL A 214 -11.86 11.96 14.01
C VAL A 214 -13.33 11.91 13.57
N ILE A 215 -14.12 12.97 13.78
CA ILE A 215 -15.55 12.99 13.42
C ILE A 215 -15.75 12.88 11.91
N SER A 216 -14.97 13.65 11.14
CA SER A 216 -15.01 13.56 9.67
C SER A 216 -14.59 12.17 9.19
N THR A 217 -13.60 11.56 9.85
CA THR A 217 -13.15 10.20 9.52
C THR A 217 -14.28 9.18 9.73
N VAL A 218 -15.01 9.26 10.84
CA VAL A 218 -16.14 8.37 11.11
C VAL A 218 -17.26 8.56 10.09
N ALA A 219 -17.60 9.80 9.76
CA ALA A 219 -18.62 10.10 8.74
C ALA A 219 -18.23 9.53 7.37
N GLU A 220 -16.96 9.69 6.94
CA GLU A 220 -16.45 9.13 5.69
C GLU A 220 -16.49 7.59 5.70
N LEU A 221 -16.17 6.93 6.82
CA LEU A 221 -16.28 5.46 6.95
C LEU A 221 -17.73 4.97 6.85
N ILE A 222 -18.69 5.70 7.46
CA ILE A 222 -20.11 5.35 7.37
C ILE A 222 -20.62 5.53 5.94
N GLU A 223 -20.27 6.64 5.28
CA GLU A 223 -20.62 6.87 3.88
C GLU A 223 -20.05 5.76 2.97
N MET A 224 -18.79 5.39 3.17
CA MET A 224 -18.16 4.27 2.48
C MET A 224 -18.90 2.96 2.75
N TRP A 225 -19.30 2.69 3.99
CA TRP A 225 -20.08 1.51 4.34
C TRP A 225 -21.43 1.45 3.63
N PHE A 226 -22.14 2.57 3.54
CA PHE A 226 -23.38 2.64 2.76
C PHE A 226 -23.12 2.35 1.27
N LYS A 227 -22.09 2.97 0.68
CA LYS A 227 -21.72 2.72 -0.73
C LYS A 227 -21.37 1.25 -0.96
N ILE A 228 -20.55 0.65 -0.11
CA ILE A 228 -20.13 -0.74 -0.27
C ILE A 228 -21.31 -1.69 -0.02
N SER A 229 -22.16 -1.43 0.96
CA SER A 229 -23.26 -2.35 1.34
C SER A 229 -24.43 -2.31 0.35
N PHE A 230 -24.80 -1.13 -0.16
CA PHE A 230 -26.04 -0.95 -0.93
C PHE A 230 -25.83 -0.75 -2.43
N ARG A 231 -24.60 -0.45 -2.88
CA ARG A 231 -24.30 -0.37 -4.31
C ARG A 231 -24.01 -1.81 -4.79
N SER A 232 -24.98 -2.37 -5.50
CA SER A 232 -24.78 -3.61 -6.27
C SER A 232 -23.67 -3.35 -7.29
N SER A 233 -22.71 -4.27 -7.40
CA SER A 233 -21.77 -4.28 -8.53
C SER A 233 -22.60 -4.23 -9.80
N GLN A 234 -22.60 -3.09 -10.50
CA GLN A 234 -22.89 -3.13 -11.91
C GLN A 234 -21.75 -3.93 -12.54
N ARG A 235 -22.15 -5.00 -13.21
CA ARG A 235 -21.28 -5.90 -13.97
C ARG A 235 -20.59 -5.15 -15.09
#